data_AF-A0AAV0XXP4-F1
#
_entry.id   AF-A0AAV0XXP4-F1
#
_cell.length_a   1.000
_cell.length_b   1.000
_cell.length_c   1.000
_cell.angle_alpha   90.00
_cell.angle_beta   90.00
_cell.angle_gamma   90.00
#
_symmetry.space_group_name_H-M   'P 1'
#
loop_
_entity.id
_entity.type
_entity.pdbx_description
1 polymer ?
#
loop_
_entity_poly.entity_id
_entity_poly.type
_entity_poly.pdbx_seq_one_letter_code
_entity_poly.pdbx_strand_id
1 'polypeptide(L)'
;MPTCFLCKQHFVNSNILFKHFDLYHPQSIDSYLCAEGNCLRSFSLKNSFRKHLLNHKTIETIETSSDIIIQPSTSQQLNEDILLNSITPTSDNVSNPTDFLNKSISCFLASLYANPVMPRNAVQLVVDGIDKVITQGILPCIDYYAEQLLNHGEISPKSFEASKHILKVIENPVSILKVNIKDLNISVSNYVHI
;
A
#
# COMPACT_ATOMS: atom_id res chain seq x y z
N MET A 1 0.90 19.03 -15.30
CA MET A 1 1.36 17.91 -14.43
C MET A 1 0.79 18.09 -13.04
N PRO A 2 0.08 17.08 -12.50
CA PRO A 2 -0.54 17.16 -11.17
C PRO A 2 0.46 17.55 -10.08
N THR A 3 0.11 18.58 -9.30
CA THR A 3 0.98 19.15 -8.28
C THR A 3 0.27 19.18 -6.94
N CYS A 4 0.93 18.74 -5.87
CA CYS A 4 0.40 18.83 -4.52
C CYS A 4 0.35 20.29 -4.07
N PHE A 5 -0.82 20.80 -3.69
CA PHE A 5 -0.95 22.21 -3.29
C PHE A 5 -0.35 22.50 -1.91
N LEU A 6 -0.14 21.48 -1.07
CA LEU A 6 0.46 21.59 0.27
C LEU A 6 1.99 21.60 0.22
N CYS A 7 2.59 20.61 -0.43
CA CYS A 7 4.05 20.43 -0.44
C CYS A 7 4.73 20.79 -1.78
N LYS A 8 3.95 21.19 -2.79
CA LYS A 8 4.41 21.59 -4.13
C LYS A 8 5.16 20.51 -4.93
N GLN A 9 5.09 19.25 -4.52
CA GLN A 9 5.64 18.13 -5.30
C GLN A 9 4.81 17.84 -6.56
N HIS A 10 5.51 17.46 -7.65
CA HIS A 10 4.90 17.12 -8.94
C HIS A 10 4.79 15.60 -9.12
N PHE A 11 3.72 15.16 -9.78
CA PHE A 11 3.41 13.76 -9.98
C PHE A 11 3.10 13.45 -11.44
N VAL A 12 3.40 12.22 -11.85
CA VAL A 12 3.19 11.74 -13.23
C VAL A 12 1.70 11.66 -13.57
N ASN A 13 0.84 11.36 -12.59
CA ASN A 13 -0.59 11.31 -12.79
C ASN A 13 -1.37 11.63 -11.50
N SER A 14 -2.66 11.92 -11.65
CA SER A 14 -3.52 12.31 -10.54
C SER A 14 -3.74 11.18 -9.53
N ASN A 15 -3.71 9.90 -9.95
CA ASN A 15 -3.86 8.77 -9.03
C ASN A 15 -2.72 8.72 -8.00
N ILE A 16 -1.47 8.95 -8.43
CA ILE A 16 -0.31 9.01 -7.52
C ILE A 16 -0.45 10.22 -6.58
N LEU A 17 -0.87 11.38 -7.09
CA LEU A 17 -1.14 12.56 -6.25
C LEU A 17 -2.19 12.26 -5.16
N PHE A 18 -3.26 11.54 -5.48
CA PHE A 18 -4.27 11.19 -4.48
C PHE A 18 -3.74 10.22 -3.41
N LYS A 19 -2.95 9.21 -3.80
CA LYS A 19 -2.26 8.34 -2.83
C LYS A 19 -1.30 9.14 -1.94
N HIS A 20 -0.63 10.14 -2.52
CA HIS A 20 0.23 11.03 -1.76
C HIS A 20 -0.54 11.84 -0.69
N PHE A 21 -1.73 12.36 -1.00
CA PHE A 21 -2.58 13.00 0.02
C PHE A 21 -2.93 12.03 1.14
N ASP A 22 -3.33 10.80 0.80
CA ASP A 22 -3.77 9.82 1.79
C ASP A 22 -2.63 9.38 2.73
N LEU A 23 -1.38 9.36 2.24
CA LEU A 23 -0.21 8.91 3.01
C LEU A 23 0.50 10.04 3.78
N TYR A 24 0.66 11.21 3.15
CA TYR A 24 1.52 12.28 3.67
C TYR A 24 0.74 13.48 4.21
N HIS A 25 -0.56 13.56 3.89
CA HIS A 25 -1.46 14.62 4.35
C HIS A 25 -2.76 14.05 4.93
N PRO A 26 -2.68 13.19 5.98
CA PRO A 26 -3.83 12.46 6.52
C PRO A 26 -4.84 13.35 7.26
N GLN A 27 -4.51 14.62 7.51
CA GLN A 27 -5.44 15.57 8.14
C GLN A 27 -6.60 15.88 7.19
N SER A 28 -7.76 16.21 7.74
CA SER A 28 -8.93 16.59 6.96
C SER A 28 -8.60 17.83 6.12
N ILE A 29 -8.52 17.62 4.80
CA ILE A 29 -8.36 18.69 3.82
C ILE A 29 -9.74 19.33 3.62
N ASP A 30 -9.93 20.54 4.13
CA ASP A 30 -11.19 21.28 3.98
C ASP A 30 -11.46 21.68 2.52
N SER A 31 -10.40 21.90 1.74
CA SER A 31 -10.51 22.19 0.31
C SER A 31 -9.27 21.78 -0.48
N TYR A 32 -9.52 21.32 -1.71
CA TYR A 32 -8.51 20.93 -2.69
C TYR A 32 -8.28 22.09 -3.67
N LEU A 33 -7.07 22.64 -3.66
CA LEU A 33 -6.68 23.73 -4.55
C LEU A 33 -5.95 23.19 -5.77
N CYS A 34 -6.31 23.67 -6.97
CA CYS A 34 -5.50 23.39 -8.15
C CYS A 34 -4.22 24.22 -8.11
N ALA A 35 -3.08 23.56 -8.33
CA ALA A 35 -1.78 24.21 -8.45
C ALA A 35 -1.18 24.07 -9.86
N GLU A 36 -2.00 23.73 -10.86
CA GLU A 36 -1.56 23.60 -12.26
C GLU A 36 -1.73 24.94 -13.00
N GLY A 37 -0.62 25.52 -13.44
CA GLY A 37 -0.59 26.76 -14.22
C GLY A 37 -1.24 27.94 -13.50
N ASN A 38 -2.09 28.68 -14.22
CA ASN A 38 -2.86 29.81 -13.69
C ASN A 38 -4.27 29.40 -13.20
N CYS A 39 -4.47 28.13 -12.85
CA CYS A 39 -5.77 27.65 -12.41
C CYS A 39 -6.05 28.03 -10.95
N LEU A 40 -7.00 28.94 -10.72
CA LEU A 40 -7.40 29.40 -9.38
C LEU A 40 -8.60 28.64 -8.80
N ARG A 41 -8.92 27.45 -9.32
CA ARG A 41 -10.10 26.68 -8.88
C ARG A 41 -9.84 25.94 -7.58
N SER A 42 -10.84 25.93 -6.70
CA SER A 42 -10.88 25.17 -5.45
C SER A 42 -12.10 24.25 -5.41
N PHE A 43 -11.99 23.15 -4.66
CA PHE A 43 -13.05 22.14 -4.57
C PHE A 43 -13.17 21.64 -3.12
N SER A 44 -14.38 21.53 -2.60
CA SER A 44 -14.62 20.94 -1.27
C SER A 44 -14.60 19.41 -1.28
N LEU A 45 -14.76 18.77 -2.45
CA LEU A 45 -14.83 17.32 -2.59
C LEU A 45 -13.67 16.77 -3.44
N LYS A 46 -13.04 15.71 -2.92
CA LYS A 46 -11.94 14.97 -3.59
C LYS A 46 -12.33 14.51 -5.00
N ASN A 47 -13.56 14.01 -5.18
CA ASN A 47 -14.06 13.53 -6.47
C ASN A 47 -14.21 14.65 -7.51
N SER A 48 -14.66 15.84 -7.09
CA SER A 48 -14.77 17.00 -7.97
C SER A 48 -13.40 17.49 -8.41
N PHE A 49 -12.43 17.52 -7.49
CA PHE A 49 -11.05 17.83 -7.82
C PHE A 49 -10.44 16.82 -8.78
N ARG A 50 -10.69 15.51 -8.58
CA ARG A 50 -10.23 14.45 -9.50
C ARG A 50 -10.74 14.64 -10.92
N LYS A 51 -12.03 14.92 -11.08
CA LYS A 51 -12.64 15.21 -12.38
C LYS A 51 -12.02 16.46 -13.02
N HIS A 52 -11.76 17.49 -12.23
CA HIS A 52 -11.13 18.71 -12.71
C HIS A 52 -9.72 18.47 -13.27
N LEU A 53 -8.87 17.71 -12.58
CA LEU A 53 -7.51 17.42 -13.05
C LEU A 53 -7.48 16.67 -14.39
N LEU A 54 -8.53 15.92 -14.74
CA LEU A 54 -8.64 15.26 -16.04
C LEU A 54 -8.79 16.27 -17.19
N ASN A 55 -9.36 17.44 -16.93
CA ASN A 55 -9.55 18.48 -17.96
C ASN A 55 -8.27 19.25 -18.28
N HIS A 56 -7.26 19.24 -17.40
CA HIS A 56 -5.95 19.84 -17.69
C HIS A 56 -5.17 19.06 -18.74
N LYS A 57 -5.45 17.76 -18.92
CA LYS A 57 -4.80 16.93 -19.94
C LYS A 57 -5.20 17.29 -21.37
N THR A 58 -6.35 17.94 -21.57
CA THR A 58 -6.93 18.15 -22.91
C THR A 58 -6.42 19.43 -23.59
N ILE A 59 -5.72 20.32 -22.87
CA ILE A 59 -5.44 21.68 -23.36
C ILE A 59 -4.01 21.82 -23.94
N GLU A 60 -3.08 20.93 -23.63
CA GLU A 60 -1.68 21.02 -24.13
C GLU A 60 -1.46 20.36 -25.51
N THR A 61 -2.51 19.97 -26.24
CA THR A 61 -2.34 19.32 -27.57
C THR A 61 -3.23 19.93 -28.63
N ILE A 62 -3.17 21.26 -28.79
CA ILE A 62 -3.66 21.92 -29.99
C ILE A 62 -2.55 22.83 -30.51
N GLU A 63 -1.58 22.24 -31.22
CA GLU A 63 -1.12 22.80 -32.49
C GLU A 63 -0.76 21.65 -33.45
N THR A 64 -1.32 21.75 -34.66
CA THR A 64 -0.96 21.05 -35.91
C THR A 64 -1.56 19.66 -36.21
N SER A 65 -2.79 19.71 -36.75
CA SER A 65 -3.19 19.19 -38.08
C SER A 65 -3.34 17.68 -38.37
N SER A 66 -4.55 17.39 -38.89
CA SER A 66 -4.99 16.37 -39.87
C SER A 66 -5.28 14.93 -39.40
N ASP A 67 -6.60 14.66 -39.32
CA ASP A 67 -7.34 13.46 -39.75
C ASP A 67 -6.62 12.10 -39.77
N ILE A 68 -6.83 11.29 -38.72
CA ILE A 68 -6.86 9.83 -38.85
C ILE A 68 -7.98 9.26 -37.96
N ILE A 69 -8.96 8.65 -38.63
CA ILE A 69 -9.99 7.80 -38.06
C ILE A 69 -9.32 6.52 -37.54
N ILE A 70 -9.29 6.30 -36.23
CA ILE A 70 -9.02 4.97 -35.67
C ILE A 70 -10.06 4.65 -34.58
N GLN A 71 -10.80 3.59 -34.89
CA GLN A 71 -11.79 2.89 -34.10
C GLN A 71 -11.19 2.34 -32.79
N PRO A 72 -11.82 2.50 -31.62
CA PRO A 72 -11.28 1.94 -30.38
C PRO A 72 -11.58 0.44 -30.32
N SER A 73 -10.51 -0.35 -30.28
CA SER A 73 -10.55 -1.77 -29.91
C SER A 73 -10.83 -1.92 -28.42
N THR A 74 -11.79 -2.78 -28.11
CA THR A 74 -12.21 -3.19 -26.77
C THR A 74 -11.08 -3.96 -26.07
N SER A 75 -10.18 -3.25 -25.40
CA SER A 75 -9.26 -3.85 -24.43
C SER A 75 -9.95 -3.94 -23.06
N GLN A 76 -9.89 -5.15 -22.52
CA GLN A 76 -10.56 -5.64 -21.32
C GLN A 76 -10.49 -4.68 -20.13
N GLN A 77 -11.68 -4.36 -19.64
CA GLN A 77 -11.95 -3.77 -18.34
C GLN A 77 -11.59 -4.79 -17.26
N LEU A 78 -10.33 -4.79 -16.83
CA LEU A 78 -9.89 -5.48 -15.61
C LEU A 78 -10.43 -4.68 -14.42
N ASN A 79 -11.29 -5.33 -13.63
CA ASN A 79 -11.85 -4.86 -12.36
C ASN A 79 -10.74 -4.35 -11.42
N GLU A 80 -10.47 -3.05 -11.43
CA GLU A 80 -9.78 -2.37 -10.33
C GLU A 80 -10.82 -1.85 -9.33
N ASP A 81 -11.33 -2.76 -8.51
CA ASP A 81 -11.92 -2.43 -7.20
C ASP A 81 -11.46 -3.49 -6.18
N ILE A 82 -10.16 -3.80 -6.16
CA ILE A 82 -9.57 -4.39 -4.95
C ILE A 82 -9.51 -3.26 -3.93
N LEU A 83 -10.56 -3.21 -3.12
CA LEU A 83 -10.88 -2.22 -2.10
C LEU A 83 -9.83 -2.24 -0.97
N LEU A 84 -8.64 -1.69 -1.25
CA LEU A 84 -7.55 -1.54 -0.28
C LEU A 84 -7.89 -0.50 0.83
N ASN A 85 -9.02 0.20 0.68
CA ASN A 85 -9.54 1.17 1.66
C ASN A 85 -10.18 0.53 2.90
N SER A 86 -10.23 -0.79 3.04
CA SER A 86 -10.92 -1.45 4.17
C SER A 86 -10.04 -1.79 5.38
N ILE A 87 -8.75 -1.48 5.36
CA ILE A 87 -7.83 -1.78 6.47
C ILE A 87 -7.41 -0.49 7.20
N THR A 88 -8.32 0.47 7.35
CA THR A 88 -8.19 1.45 8.42
C THR A 88 -8.84 0.85 9.66
N PRO A 89 -8.09 0.56 10.74
CA PRO A 89 -8.69 0.14 11.99
C PRO A 89 -9.60 1.27 12.50
N THR A 90 -10.92 1.10 12.37
CA THR A 90 -11.87 1.89 13.12
C THR A 90 -11.69 1.53 14.59
N SER A 91 -11.44 2.57 15.41
CA SER A 91 -11.08 2.54 16.84
C SER A 91 -11.88 1.58 17.73
N ASP A 92 -13.08 1.14 17.31
CA ASP A 92 -14.07 0.57 18.23
C ASP A 92 -14.18 -0.97 18.21
N ASN A 93 -13.34 -1.67 17.44
CA ASN A 93 -13.23 -3.13 17.52
C ASN A 93 -11.77 -3.55 17.48
N VAL A 94 -11.14 -3.60 18.66
CA VAL A 94 -9.76 -4.08 18.82
C VAL A 94 -9.73 -5.57 18.53
N SER A 95 -9.59 -5.91 17.24
CA SER A 95 -9.27 -7.26 16.80
C SER A 95 -7.92 -7.64 17.42
N ASN A 96 -7.74 -8.91 17.79
CA ASN A 96 -6.47 -9.42 18.28
C ASN A 96 -5.35 -8.97 17.31
N PRO A 97 -4.25 -8.36 17.79
CA PRO A 97 -3.17 -7.88 16.92
C PRO A 97 -2.65 -8.96 15.95
N THR A 98 -2.66 -10.22 16.38
CA THR A 98 -2.30 -11.37 15.56
C THR A 98 -3.25 -11.53 14.37
N ASP A 99 -4.55 -11.44 14.59
CA ASP A 99 -5.57 -11.58 13.54
C ASP A 99 -5.50 -10.43 12.55
N PHE A 100 -5.26 -9.21 13.04
CA PHE A 100 -5.05 -8.04 12.20
C PHE A 100 -3.82 -8.20 11.29
N LEU A 101 -2.69 -8.64 11.86
CA LEU A 101 -1.46 -8.89 11.10
C LEU A 101 -1.68 -10.01 10.07
N ASN A 102 -2.29 -11.13 10.48
CA ASN A 102 -2.61 -12.24 9.58
C ASN A 102 -3.50 -11.81 8.42
N LYS A 103 -4.53 -10.99 8.68
CA LYS A 103 -5.39 -10.44 7.65
C LYS A 103 -4.63 -9.52 6.70
N SER A 104 -3.82 -8.60 7.24
CA SER A 104 -3.01 -7.66 6.45
C SER A 104 -2.02 -8.39 5.54
N ILE A 105 -1.34 -9.40 6.08
CA ILE A 105 -0.43 -10.29 5.34
C ILE A 105 -1.18 -11.05 4.24
N SER A 106 -2.34 -11.61 4.55
CA SER A 106 -3.15 -12.36 3.58
C SER A 106 -3.62 -11.45 2.44
N CYS A 107 -4.05 -10.21 2.73
CA CYS A 107 -4.40 -9.22 1.72
C CYS A 107 -3.21 -8.82 0.85
N PHE A 108 -2.03 -8.63 1.46
CA PHE A 108 -0.80 -8.34 0.74
C PHE A 108 -0.44 -9.49 -0.24
N LEU A 109 -0.42 -10.73 0.24
CA LEU A 109 -0.15 -11.90 -0.60
C LEU A 109 -1.17 -12.04 -1.73
N ALA A 110 -2.47 -11.91 -1.43
CA ALA A 110 -3.52 -11.96 -2.43
C ALA A 110 -3.31 -10.91 -3.53
N SER A 111 -2.87 -9.70 -3.16
CA SER A 111 -2.58 -8.63 -4.10
C SER A 111 -1.38 -8.94 -5.00
N LEU A 112 -0.34 -9.61 -4.46
CA LEU A 112 0.80 -10.07 -5.26
C LEU A 112 0.38 -11.15 -6.26
N TYR A 113 -0.41 -12.14 -5.82
CA TYR A 113 -0.88 -13.25 -6.66
C TYR A 113 -1.93 -12.84 -7.70
N ALA A 114 -2.68 -11.77 -7.44
CA ALA A 114 -3.63 -11.22 -8.39
C ALA A 114 -2.96 -10.57 -9.62
N ASN A 115 -1.65 -10.29 -9.55
CA ASN A 115 -0.91 -9.70 -10.66
C ASN A 115 -0.48 -10.80 -11.67
N PRO A 116 -1.08 -10.87 -12.88
CA PRO A 116 -0.76 -11.91 -13.86
C PRO A 116 0.66 -11.78 -14.44
N VAL A 117 1.30 -10.62 -14.29
CA VAL A 117 2.67 -10.37 -14.77
C VAL A 117 3.71 -10.93 -13.80
N MET A 118 3.35 -11.09 -12.53
CA MET A 118 4.30 -11.46 -11.48
C MET A 118 4.36 -12.99 -11.34
N PRO A 119 5.46 -13.65 -11.76
CA PRO A 119 5.56 -15.09 -11.63
C PRO A 119 5.72 -15.48 -10.16
N ARG A 120 5.31 -16.70 -9.82
CA ARG A 120 5.28 -17.20 -8.44
C ARG A 120 6.64 -17.14 -7.74
N ASN A 121 7.72 -17.44 -8.45
CA ASN A 121 9.08 -17.35 -7.90
C ASN A 121 9.44 -15.91 -7.50
N ALA A 122 8.98 -14.89 -8.24
CA ALA A 122 9.18 -13.50 -7.86
C ALA A 122 8.38 -13.13 -6.60
N VAL A 123 7.15 -13.64 -6.46
CA VAL A 123 6.35 -13.46 -5.23
C VAL A 123 7.08 -14.07 -4.02
N GLN A 124 7.62 -15.28 -4.17
CA GLN A 124 8.41 -15.93 -3.13
C GLN A 124 9.64 -15.10 -2.73
N LEU A 125 10.40 -14.58 -3.71
CA LEU A 125 11.56 -13.73 -3.43
C LEU A 125 11.19 -12.46 -2.65
N VAL A 126 10.05 -11.84 -2.97
CA VAL A 126 9.54 -10.68 -2.21
C VAL A 126 9.19 -11.09 -0.79
N VAL A 127 8.50 -12.21 -0.61
CA VAL A 127 8.10 -12.69 0.72
C VAL A 127 9.31 -13.08 1.57
N ASP A 128 10.29 -13.78 0.99
CA ASP A 128 11.54 -14.12 1.67
C ASP A 128 12.35 -12.86 2.03
N GLY A 129 12.36 -11.86 1.14
CA GLY A 129 12.98 -10.58 1.40
C GLY A 129 12.34 -9.84 2.59
N ILE A 130 11.00 -9.80 2.63
CA ILE A 130 10.25 -9.18 3.72
C ILE A 130 10.50 -9.91 5.04
N ASP A 131 10.42 -11.24 5.05
CA ASP A 131 10.73 -12.06 6.22
C ASP A 131 12.15 -11.76 6.73
N LYS A 132 13.14 -11.70 5.84
CA LYS A 132 14.53 -11.40 6.22
C LYS A 132 14.67 -10.00 6.83
N VAL A 133 14.04 -9.00 6.23
CA VAL A 133 14.05 -7.62 6.76
C VAL A 133 13.45 -7.57 8.16
N ILE A 134 12.34 -8.27 8.40
CA ILE A 134 11.70 -8.27 9.72
C ILE A 134 12.52 -9.08 10.73
N THR A 135 12.86 -10.32 10.42
CA THR A 135 13.49 -11.27 11.36
C THR A 135 14.96 -10.96 11.63
N GLN A 136 15.72 -10.48 10.64
CA GLN A 136 17.16 -10.21 10.79
C GLN A 136 17.47 -8.71 10.94
N GLY A 137 16.51 -7.83 10.66
CA GLY A 137 16.68 -6.38 10.75
C GLY A 137 15.86 -5.77 11.89
N ILE A 138 14.55 -5.74 11.72
CA ILE A 138 13.65 -4.98 12.60
C ILE A 138 13.57 -5.60 14.01
N LEU A 139 13.30 -6.89 14.13
CA LEU A 139 13.14 -7.54 15.45
C LEU A 139 14.41 -7.42 16.32
N PRO A 140 15.62 -7.75 15.83
CA PRO A 140 16.84 -7.60 16.63
C PRO A 140 17.13 -6.16 17.02
N CYS A 141 16.79 -5.20 16.14
CA CYS A 141 16.96 -3.78 16.42
C CYS A 141 16.05 -3.33 17.58
N ILE A 142 14.76 -3.73 17.55
CA ILE A 142 13.83 -3.41 18.64
C ILE A 142 14.25 -4.07 19.95
N ASP A 143 14.66 -5.34 19.92
CA ASP A 143 15.11 -6.07 21.11
C ASP A 143 16.34 -5.40 21.73
N TYR A 144 17.34 -5.02 20.90
CA TYR A 144 18.51 -4.26 21.35
C TYR A 144 18.13 -2.93 22.02
N TYR A 145 17.24 -2.14 21.41
CA TYR A 145 16.82 -0.87 22.02
C TYR A 145 16.03 -1.09 23.30
N ALA A 146 15.17 -2.10 23.37
CA ALA A 146 14.42 -2.44 24.58
C ALA A 146 15.36 -2.86 25.72
N GLU A 147 16.42 -3.62 25.43
CA GLU A 147 17.45 -3.99 26.40
C GLU A 147 18.23 -2.77 26.90
N GLN A 148 18.61 -1.85 26.01
CA GLN A 148 19.27 -0.61 26.40
C GLN A 148 18.40 0.24 27.34
N LEU A 149 17.11 0.38 27.03
CA LEU A 149 16.17 1.10 27.89
C LEU A 149 16.02 0.42 29.26
N LEU A 150 16.02 -0.91 29.31
CA LEU A 150 15.97 -1.65 30.58
C LEU A 150 17.24 -1.42 31.41
N ASN A 151 18.41 -1.50 30.77
CA ASN A 151 19.72 -1.34 31.42
C ASN A 151 19.91 0.08 31.97
N HIS A 152 19.35 1.09 31.31
CA HIS A 152 19.35 2.47 31.80
C HIS A 152 18.25 2.77 32.84
N GLY A 153 17.37 1.80 33.14
CA GLY A 153 16.25 1.99 34.07
C GLY A 153 15.14 2.89 33.53
N GLU A 154 15.09 3.12 32.21
CA GLU A 154 14.05 3.92 31.55
C GLU A 154 12.72 3.17 31.44
N ILE A 155 12.78 1.83 31.44
CA ILE A 155 11.60 0.96 31.47
C ILE A 155 11.69 -0.06 32.61
N SER A 156 10.52 -0.48 33.10
CA SER A 156 10.46 -1.54 34.11
C SER A 156 10.72 -2.92 33.48
N PRO A 157 11.22 -3.91 34.26
CA PRO A 157 11.33 -5.30 33.80
C PRO A 157 10.00 -5.86 33.29
N LYS A 158 8.88 -5.48 33.91
CA LYS A 158 7.54 -5.91 33.48
C LYS A 158 7.17 -5.34 32.10
N SER A 159 7.53 -4.08 31.84
CA SER A 159 7.31 -3.45 30.52
C SER A 159 8.19 -4.11 29.46
N PHE A 160 9.43 -4.44 29.80
CA PHE A 160 10.34 -5.17 28.91
C PHE A 160 9.77 -6.56 28.54
N GLU A 161 9.31 -7.34 29.53
CA GLU A 161 8.67 -8.64 29.26
C GLU A 161 7.40 -8.50 28.40
N ALA A 162 6.58 -7.48 28.63
CA ALA A 162 5.43 -7.20 27.78
C ALA A 162 5.84 -6.90 26.34
N SER A 163 6.94 -6.16 26.14
CA SER A 163 7.48 -5.89 24.80
C SER A 163 7.96 -7.17 24.10
N LYS A 164 8.59 -8.10 24.82
CA LYS A 164 8.97 -9.41 24.27
C LYS A 164 7.76 -10.23 23.83
N HIS A 165 6.65 -10.14 24.57
CA HIS A 165 5.41 -10.76 24.14
C HIS A 165 4.87 -10.14 22.84
N ILE A 166 4.93 -8.81 22.69
CA ILE A 166 4.54 -8.12 21.45
C ILE A 166 5.42 -8.55 20.28
N LEU A 167 6.74 -8.65 20.49
CA LEU A 167 7.67 -9.09 19.44
C LEU A 167 7.35 -10.51 18.96
N LYS A 168 7.02 -11.44 19.87
CA LYS A 168 6.55 -12.79 19.51
C LYS A 168 5.26 -12.78 18.68
N VAL A 169 4.34 -11.87 18.97
CA VAL A 169 3.10 -11.69 18.19
C VAL A 169 3.41 -11.20 16.76
N ILE A 170 4.49 -10.45 16.55
CA ILE A 170 4.92 -10.01 15.22
C ILE A 170 5.67 -11.12 14.46
N GLU A 171 6.48 -11.92 15.18
CA GLU A 171 7.26 -13.02 14.59
C GLU A 171 6.38 -14.14 14.02
N ASN A 172 5.26 -14.46 14.68
CA ASN A 172 4.38 -15.56 14.29
C ASN A 172 3.73 -15.36 12.90
N PRO A 173 3.03 -14.25 12.58
CA PRO A 173 2.48 -13.98 11.26
C PRO A 173 3.54 -14.00 10.14
N VAL A 174 4.77 -13.60 10.46
CA VAL A 174 5.90 -13.63 9.51
C VAL A 174 6.34 -15.06 9.22
N SER A 175 6.29 -15.96 10.20
CA SER A 175 6.51 -17.39 9.95
C SER A 175 5.40 -18.01 9.08
N ILE A 176 4.16 -17.53 9.21
CA ILE A 176 3.00 -17.97 8.41
C ILE A 176 3.14 -17.57 6.93
N LEU A 177 3.75 -16.42 6.63
CA LEU A 177 4.08 -16.01 5.25
C LEU A 177 4.83 -17.11 4.47
N LYS A 178 5.74 -17.85 5.14
CA LYS A 178 6.53 -18.92 4.53
C LYS A 178 5.76 -20.22 4.35
N VAL A 179 4.87 -20.57 5.29
CA VAL A 179 4.12 -21.83 5.27
C VAL A 179 3.07 -21.81 4.16
N ASN A 180 2.31 -20.72 4.05
CA ASN A 180 1.21 -20.61 3.08
C ASN A 180 1.68 -20.76 1.63
N ILE A 181 2.91 -20.37 1.29
CA ILE A 181 3.42 -20.54 -0.08
C ILE A 181 3.76 -22.01 -0.39
N LYS A 182 4.23 -22.77 0.61
CA LYS A 182 4.47 -24.20 0.45
C LYS A 182 3.17 -24.97 0.23
N ASP A 183 2.12 -24.66 0.99
CA ASP A 183 0.83 -25.34 0.85
C ASP A 183 0.10 -24.95 -0.46
N LEU A 184 0.27 -23.72 -0.92
CA LEU A 184 -0.16 -23.29 -2.26
C LEU A 184 0.61 -23.98 -3.41
N ASN A 185 1.79 -24.54 -3.17
CA ASN A 185 2.52 -25.32 -4.18
C ASN A 185 1.98 -26.75 -4.28
N ILE A 186 1.49 -27.33 -3.18
CA ILE A 186 0.97 -28.70 -3.16
C ILE A 186 -0.39 -28.79 -3.87
N SER A 187 -1.28 -27.81 -3.67
CA SER A 187 -2.61 -27.83 -4.29
C SER A 187 -2.61 -27.58 -5.81
N VAL A 188 -1.61 -26.87 -6.35
CA VAL A 188 -1.55 -26.57 -7.79
C VAL A 188 -0.85 -27.69 -8.58
N SER A 189 0.09 -28.42 -7.96
CA SER A 189 0.76 -29.55 -8.61
C SER A 189 -0.18 -30.73 -8.91
N ASN A 190 -1.31 -30.84 -8.21
CA ASN A 190 -2.32 -31.88 -8.44
C ASN A 190 -3.29 -31.57 -9.60
N TYR A 191 -3.18 -30.39 -10.23
CA TYR A 191 -4.05 -29.97 -11.34
C TYR A 191 -3.35 -29.88 -12.71
N VAL A 192 -2.05 -30.19 -12.80
CA VAL A 192 -1.26 -30.09 -14.05
C VAL A 192 -0.97 -31.46 -14.69
N HIS A 193 -1.64 -32.52 -14.22
CA HIS A 193 -1.65 -33.84 -14.89
C HIS A 193 -3.07 -34.22 -15.35
N ILE A 194 -3.64 -33.43 -16.26
CA ILE A 194 -4.75 -33.83 -17.15
C ILE A 194 -4.49 -33.25 -18.54
#